data_AF-A0A7C6IP58-F1
#
_entry.id   AF-A0A7C6IP58-F1
#
_cell.length_a   1.000
_cell.length_b   1.000
_cell.length_c   1.000
_cell.angle_alpha   90.00
_cell.angle_beta   90.00
_cell.angle_gamma   90.00
#
_symmetry.space_group_name_H-M   'P 1'
#
loop_
_entity.id
_entity.type
_entity.pdbx_description
1 polymer ?
#
loop_
_entity_poly.entity_id
_entity_poly.type
_entity_poly.pdbx_seq_one_letter_code
_entity_poly.pdbx_strand_id
1 'polypeptide(L)'
;DEGFMRVSTSLQSLPPILLALLWATIWGPGQRVILWSIAIGNIPIFLRLTRNQVLNVKVQPYIEASRAMGITDLRLLLVHFLPNIRDPLLVQFSASLAGAILVEASLSYLGVGIQPPVPSWGGILREAQSYASVAPWVMLIPGSFIALTVIAFNLVGDSWIYRR
;
A
#
# COMPACT_ATOMS: atom_id res chain seq x y z
N ASP A 1 -11.51 14.34 -15.17
CA ASP A 1 -11.95 13.46 -14.06
C ASP A 1 -12.37 12.06 -14.45
N GLU A 2 -13.37 11.87 -15.31
CA GLU A 2 -13.93 10.53 -15.52
C GLU A 2 -12.95 9.54 -16.18
N GLY A 3 -12.21 9.97 -17.20
CA GLY A 3 -11.20 9.12 -17.86
C GLY A 3 -10.09 8.66 -16.92
N PHE A 4 -9.61 9.55 -16.03
CA PHE A 4 -8.56 9.23 -15.06
C PHE A 4 -9.05 8.23 -14.00
N MET A 5 -10.29 8.40 -13.52
CA MET A 5 -10.93 7.45 -12.61
C MET A 5 -11.18 6.08 -13.27
N ARG A 6 -11.52 6.05 -14.56
CA ARG A 6 -11.65 4.81 -15.33
C ARG A 6 -10.32 4.08 -15.43
N VAL A 7 -9.24 4.76 -15.81
CA VAL A 7 -7.88 4.18 -15.84
C VAL A 7 -7.47 3.63 -14.48
N SER A 8 -7.71 4.39 -13.40
CA SER A 8 -7.48 3.96 -12.02
C SER A 8 -8.25 2.69 -11.68
N THR A 9 -9.51 2.59 -12.13
CA THR A 9 -10.36 1.41 -11.92
C THR A 9 -9.86 0.19 -12.67
N SER A 10 -9.47 0.37 -13.93
CA SER A 10 -8.85 -0.69 -14.73
C SER A 10 -7.53 -1.16 -14.12
N LEU A 11 -6.70 -0.24 -13.61
CA LEU A 11 -5.45 -0.59 -12.96
C LEU A 11 -5.66 -1.41 -11.68
N GLN A 12 -6.65 -1.04 -10.86
CA GLN A 12 -6.98 -1.78 -9.63
C GLN A 12 -7.57 -3.17 -9.91
N SER A 13 -8.09 -3.42 -11.12
CA SER A 13 -8.58 -4.75 -11.51
C SER A 13 -7.46 -5.76 -11.73
N LEU A 14 -6.22 -5.30 -11.92
CA LEU A 14 -5.05 -6.15 -12.07
C LEU A 14 -4.52 -6.55 -10.69
N PRO A 15 -4.46 -7.86 -10.37
CA PRO A 15 -3.80 -8.34 -9.16
C PRO A 15 -2.35 -7.85 -9.09
N PRO A 16 -1.85 -7.39 -7.93
CA PRO A 16 -0.47 -6.90 -7.77
C PRO A 16 0.60 -7.91 -8.18
N ILE A 17 0.33 -9.21 -8.01
CA ILE A 17 1.23 -10.28 -8.44
C ILE A 17 1.35 -10.31 -9.97
N LEU A 18 0.26 -10.09 -10.73
CA LEU A 18 0.34 -10.04 -12.18
C LEU A 18 1.15 -8.84 -12.66
N LEU A 19 0.97 -7.67 -12.03
CA LEU A 19 1.81 -6.49 -12.30
C LEU A 19 3.29 -6.80 -12.06
N ALA A 20 3.61 -7.51 -10.97
CA ALA A 20 4.97 -7.89 -10.66
C ALA A 20 5.59 -8.86 -11.67
N LEU A 21 4.81 -9.86 -12.12
CA LEU A 21 5.28 -10.76 -13.15
C LEU A 21 5.59 -10.02 -14.45
N LEU A 22 4.74 -9.05 -14.85
CA LEU A 22 5.02 -8.20 -16.01
C LEU A 22 6.33 -7.42 -15.84
N TRP A 23 6.54 -6.77 -14.69
CA TRP A 23 7.79 -6.06 -14.41
C TRP A 23 9.02 -7.00 -14.42
N ALA A 24 8.87 -8.21 -13.89
CA ALA A 24 9.94 -9.20 -13.88
C ALA A 24 10.34 -9.65 -15.29
N THR A 25 9.42 -9.69 -16.26
CA THR A 25 9.79 -9.98 -17.66
C THR A 25 10.61 -8.86 -18.32
N ILE A 26 10.45 -7.62 -17.87
CA ILE A 26 11.11 -6.45 -18.44
C ILE A 26 12.49 -6.25 -17.80
N TRP A 27 12.57 -6.33 -16.46
CA TRP A 27 13.79 -6.00 -15.71
C TRP A 27 14.49 -7.20 -15.08
N GLY A 28 13.93 -8.40 -15.18
CA GLY A 28 14.35 -9.54 -14.37
C GLY A 28 13.86 -9.43 -12.92
N PRO A 29 14.09 -10.48 -12.11
CA PRO A 29 13.68 -10.52 -10.71
C PRO A 29 14.50 -9.55 -9.85
N GLY A 30 13.90 -8.97 -8.81
CA GLY A 30 14.61 -8.10 -7.87
C GLY A 30 13.75 -7.06 -7.16
N GLN A 31 14.39 -6.20 -6.36
CA GLN A 31 13.72 -5.16 -5.57
C GLN A 31 12.93 -4.17 -6.43
N ARG A 32 13.39 -3.88 -7.66
CA ARG A 32 12.71 -2.95 -8.58
C ARG A 32 11.32 -3.46 -8.96
N VAL A 33 11.18 -4.77 -9.20
CA VAL A 33 9.90 -5.41 -9.50
C VAL A 33 8.90 -5.21 -8.37
N ILE A 34 9.35 -5.42 -7.13
CA ILE A 34 8.54 -5.24 -5.93
C ILE A 34 8.08 -3.78 -5.80
N LEU A 35 9.03 -2.84 -5.89
CA LEU A 35 8.76 -1.41 -5.71
C LEU A 35 7.71 -0.90 -6.71
N TRP A 36 7.89 -1.18 -8.00
CA TRP A 36 6.98 -0.69 -9.04
C TRP A 36 5.60 -1.34 -8.96
N SER A 37 5.53 -2.64 -8.64
CA SER A 37 4.26 -3.35 -8.42
C SER A 37 3.45 -2.73 -7.29
N ILE A 38 4.11 -2.45 -6.16
CA ILE A 38 3.47 -1.87 -4.98
C ILE A 38 3.08 -0.41 -5.25
N ALA A 39 4.00 0.39 -5.80
CA ALA A 39 3.75 1.81 -6.05
C ALA A 39 2.57 1.99 -7.00
N ILE A 40 2.61 1.34 -8.17
CA ILE A 40 1.57 1.48 -9.19
C ILE A 40 0.26 0.85 -8.71
N GLY A 41 0.31 -0.32 -8.07
CA GLY A 41 -0.87 -1.00 -7.54
C GLY A 41 -1.62 -0.20 -6.47
N ASN A 42 -0.92 0.64 -5.69
CA ASN A 42 -1.56 1.45 -4.65
C ASN A 42 -2.10 2.81 -5.15
N ILE A 43 -1.65 3.33 -6.30
CA ILE A 43 -2.12 4.63 -6.83
C ILE A 43 -3.65 4.74 -6.85
N PRO A 44 -4.41 3.76 -7.39
CA PRO A 44 -5.87 3.82 -7.41
C PRO A 44 -6.51 3.97 -6.03
N ILE A 45 -5.95 3.29 -5.04
CA ILE A 45 -6.49 3.23 -3.67
C ILE A 45 -6.39 4.63 -3.03
N PHE A 46 -5.19 5.21 -3.03
CA PHE A 46 -4.96 6.55 -2.46
C PHE A 46 -5.72 7.64 -3.21
N LEU A 47 -5.80 7.54 -4.54
CA LEU A 47 -6.49 8.50 -5.38
C LEU A 47 -7.99 8.53 -5.11
N ARG A 48 -8.63 7.35 -5.02
CA ARG A 48 -10.05 7.23 -4.67
C ARG A 48 -10.33 7.75 -3.27
N LEU A 49 -9.50 7.35 -2.29
CA LEU A 49 -9.66 7.79 -0.91
C LEU A 49 -9.54 9.32 -0.80
N THR A 50 -8.47 9.89 -1.35
CA THR A 50 -8.23 11.33 -1.34
C THR A 50 -9.39 12.08 -1.99
N ARG A 51 -9.85 11.63 -3.16
CA ARG A 51 -10.98 12.25 -3.87
C ARG A 51 -12.25 12.25 -3.02
N ASN A 52 -12.59 11.10 -2.43
CA ASN A 52 -13.80 10.99 -1.60
C ASN A 52 -13.73 11.92 -0.38
N GLN A 53 -12.59 11.94 0.31
CA GLN A 53 -12.40 12.81 1.46
C GLN A 53 -12.41 14.30 1.09
N VAL A 54 -11.78 14.67 -0.03
CA VAL A 54 -11.80 16.04 -0.55
C VAL A 54 -13.21 16.47 -0.95
N LEU A 55 -14.00 15.62 -1.62
CA LEU A 55 -15.38 15.96 -1.97
C LEU A 55 -16.24 16.21 -0.73
N ASN A 56 -16.06 15.44 0.34
CA ASN A 56 -16.76 15.61 1.62
C ASN A 56 -16.38 16.92 2.34
N VAL A 57 -15.09 17.30 2.30
CA VAL A 57 -14.61 18.55 2.91
C VAL A 57 -15.03 19.76 2.07
N LYS A 58 -15.06 19.64 0.74
CA LYS A 58 -15.29 20.76 -0.18
C LYS A 58 -16.67 21.43 -0.01
N VAL A 59 -17.68 20.67 0.43
CA VAL A 59 -19.06 21.15 0.63
C VAL A 59 -19.30 21.73 2.03
N GLN A 60 -18.26 21.89 2.85
CA GLN A 60 -18.40 22.44 4.20
C GLN A 60 -18.55 23.97 4.18
N PRO A 61 -19.44 24.57 5.01
CA PRO A 61 -19.70 26.01 5.00
C PRO A 61 -18.47 26.89 5.22
N TYR A 62 -17.53 26.45 6.07
CA TYR A 62 -16.29 27.21 6.33
C TYR A 62 -15.36 27.26 5.10
N ILE A 63 -15.43 26.28 4.20
CA ILE A 63 -14.68 26.29 2.93
C ILE A 63 -15.28 27.31 1.98
N GLU A 64 -16.61 27.40 1.89
CA GLU A 64 -17.29 28.40 1.06
C GLU A 64 -16.98 29.82 1.54
N ALA A 65 -17.05 30.06 2.86
CA ALA A 65 -16.68 31.34 3.46
C ALA A 65 -15.20 31.70 3.18
N SER A 66 -14.29 30.72 3.30
CA SER A 66 -12.86 30.91 3.01
C SER A 66 -12.61 31.29 1.55
N ARG A 67 -13.35 30.69 0.61
CA ARG A 67 -13.27 31.08 -0.82
C ARG A 67 -13.81 32.49 -1.05
N ALA A 68 -14.91 32.87 -0.40
CA ALA A 68 -15.47 34.21 -0.50
C ALA A 68 -14.51 35.31 0.01
N MET A 69 -13.63 34.96 0.96
CA MET A 69 -12.55 35.83 1.45
C MET A 69 -11.33 35.90 0.51
N GLY A 70 -11.35 35.24 -0.65
CA GLY A 70 -10.27 35.30 -1.64
C GLY A 70 -9.04 34.46 -1.29
N ILE A 71 -9.18 33.45 -0.42
CA ILE A 71 -8.07 32.54 -0.09
C ILE A 71 -7.67 31.73 -1.33
N THR A 72 -6.36 31.65 -1.61
CA THR A 72 -5.83 30.90 -2.76
C THR A 72 -6.05 29.39 -2.61
N ASP A 73 -6.23 28.69 -3.73
CA ASP A 73 -6.48 27.24 -3.73
C ASP A 73 -5.36 26.44 -3.04
N LEU A 74 -4.10 26.86 -3.19
CA LEU A 74 -2.96 26.20 -2.52
C LEU A 74 -3.05 26.34 -1.00
N ARG A 75 -3.40 27.53 -0.50
CA ARG A 75 -3.58 27.76 0.94
C ARG A 75 -4.80 27.01 1.45
N LEU A 76 -5.89 26.98 0.68
CA LEU A 76 -7.08 26.21 1.00
C LEU A 76 -6.77 24.71 1.13
N LEU A 77 -5.98 24.17 0.20
CA LEU A 77 -5.55 22.77 0.20
C LEU A 77 -4.70 22.43 1.43
N LEU A 78 -3.64 23.20 1.69
CA LEU A 78 -2.69 22.88 2.76
C LEU A 78 -3.23 23.15 4.17
N VAL A 79 -4.08 24.16 4.34
CA VAL A 79 -4.59 24.58 5.66
C VAL A 79 -5.91 23.89 6.01
N HIS A 80 -6.77 23.65 5.02
CA HIS A 80 -8.10 23.10 5.29
C HIS A 80 -8.24 21.66 4.79
N PHE A 81 -7.93 21.34 3.54
CA PHE A 81 -8.15 19.98 3.04
C PHE A 81 -7.18 18.97 3.68
N LEU A 82 -5.88 19.20 3.58
CA LEU A 82 -4.87 18.24 4.01
C LEU A 82 -5.01 17.88 5.51
N PRO A 83 -5.21 18.82 6.44
CA PRO A 83 -5.39 18.48 7.85
C PRO A 83 -6.68 17.72 8.14
N ASN A 84 -7.75 17.95 7.37
CA ASN A 84 -9.02 17.24 7.55
C ASN A 84 -8.97 15.80 7.03
N ILE A 85 -8.18 15.53 5.99
CA ILE A 85 -8.10 14.20 5.36
C ILE A 85 -6.89 13.38 5.82
N ARG A 86 -6.01 13.94 6.66
CA ARG A 86 -4.77 13.28 7.08
C ARG A 86 -5.02 11.96 7.82
N ASP A 87 -6.02 11.90 8.70
CA ASP A 87 -6.22 10.72 9.55
C ASP A 87 -6.64 9.51 8.69
N PRO A 88 -7.65 9.62 7.79
CA PRO A 88 -7.96 8.55 6.83
C PRO A 88 -6.77 8.14 5.96
N LEU A 89 -5.92 9.07 5.55
CA LEU A 89 -4.73 8.77 4.75
C LEU A 89 -3.69 7.98 5.54
N LEU A 90 -3.48 8.29 6.82
CA LEU A 90 -2.55 7.57 7.69
C LEU A 90 -3.02 6.14 7.95
N VAL A 91 -4.32 5.95 8.19
CA VAL A 91 -4.93 4.62 8.33
C VAL A 91 -4.70 3.80 7.05
N GLN A 92 -5.02 4.39 5.89
CA GLN A 92 -4.82 3.74 4.60
C GLN A 92 -3.35 3.43 4.32
N PHE A 93 -2.44 4.33 4.70
CA PHE A 93 -1.01 4.11 4.56
C PHE A 93 -0.54 2.90 5.37
N SER A 94 -1.02 2.76 6.61
CA SER A 94 -0.70 1.60 7.44
C SER A 94 -1.20 0.28 6.82
N ALA A 95 -2.44 0.27 6.32
CA ALA A 95 -2.99 -0.90 5.62
C ALA A 95 -2.22 -1.23 4.32
N SER A 96 -1.84 -0.20 3.55
CA SER A 96 -1.03 -0.36 2.34
C SER A 96 0.38 -0.88 2.63
N LEU A 97 1.00 -0.48 3.75
CA LEU A 97 2.27 -1.05 4.21
C LEU A 97 2.15 -2.53 4.57
N ALA A 98 1.10 -2.91 5.29
CA ALA A 98 0.83 -4.30 5.61
C ALA A 98 0.64 -5.14 4.33
N GLY A 99 -0.13 -4.62 3.36
CA GLY A 99 -0.29 -5.25 2.04
C GLY A 99 1.02 -5.33 1.25
N ALA A 100 1.86 -4.30 1.31
CA ALA A 100 3.17 -4.25 0.66
C ALA A 100 4.11 -5.36 1.16
N ILE A 101 4.11 -5.64 2.48
CA ILE A 101 4.89 -6.73 3.07
C ILE A 101 4.42 -8.09 2.55
N LEU A 102 3.10 -8.31 2.46
CA LEU A 102 2.56 -9.55 1.90
C LEU A 102 2.91 -9.72 0.42
N VAL A 103 2.85 -8.63 -0.36
CA VAL A 103 3.25 -8.65 -1.77
C VAL A 103 4.74 -8.96 -1.90
N GLU A 104 5.61 -8.28 -1.15
CA GLU A 104 7.06 -8.55 -1.15
C GLU A 104 7.34 -10.02 -0.82
N ALA A 105 6.77 -10.51 0.29
CA ALA A 105 6.97 -11.88 0.73
C ALA A 105 6.49 -12.90 -0.32
N SER A 106 5.33 -12.65 -0.94
CA SER A 106 4.78 -13.49 -2.00
C SER A 106 5.68 -13.52 -3.24
N LEU A 107 6.19 -12.38 -3.67
CA LEU A 107 7.06 -12.27 -4.84
C LEU A 107 8.44 -12.89 -4.60
N SER A 108 9.02 -12.66 -3.42
CA SER A 108 10.27 -13.29 -2.99
C SER A 108 10.10 -14.81 -2.86
N TYR A 109 8.95 -15.27 -2.35
CA TYR A 109 8.61 -16.69 -2.31
C TYR A 109 8.50 -17.31 -3.72
N LEU A 110 7.89 -16.59 -4.66
CA LEU A 110 7.81 -17.00 -6.08
C LEU A 110 9.15 -16.89 -6.81
N GLY A 111 10.19 -16.33 -6.18
CA GLY A 111 11.51 -16.19 -6.76
C GLY A 111 11.69 -15.00 -7.70
N VAL A 112 10.70 -14.13 -7.80
CA VAL A 112 10.76 -12.90 -8.63
C VAL A 112 11.05 -11.64 -7.82
N GLY A 113 11.01 -11.75 -6.49
CA GLY A 113 11.28 -10.68 -5.54
C GLY A 113 12.77 -10.46 -5.24
N ILE A 114 13.08 -10.17 -3.98
CA ILE A 114 14.45 -9.92 -3.51
C ILE A 114 15.31 -11.16 -3.74
N GLN A 115 16.50 -10.96 -4.32
CA GLN A 115 17.44 -12.03 -4.64
C GLN A 115 18.61 -12.04 -3.65
N PRO A 116 19.23 -13.22 -3.38
CA PRO A 116 20.48 -13.30 -2.65
C PRO A 116 21.55 -12.37 -3.23
N PRO A 117 22.43 -11.78 -2.40
CA PRO A 117 22.69 -12.07 -0.98
C PRO A 117 21.79 -11.33 0.03
N VAL A 118 20.86 -10.49 -0.44
CA VAL A 118 19.99 -9.72 0.46
C VAL A 118 18.91 -10.65 1.06
N PRO A 119 18.82 -10.79 2.39
CA PRO A 119 17.83 -11.65 3.00
C PRO A 119 16.42 -11.04 2.91
N SER A 120 15.44 -11.87 2.58
CA SER A 120 14.01 -11.53 2.66
C SER A 120 13.24 -12.65 3.34
N TRP A 121 12.19 -12.33 4.11
CA TRP A 121 11.39 -13.36 4.78
C TRP A 121 10.66 -14.27 3.78
N GLY A 122 10.22 -13.74 2.65
CA GLY A 122 9.64 -14.54 1.57
C GLY A 122 10.66 -15.50 0.93
N GLY A 123 11.90 -15.06 0.74
CA GLY A 123 12.99 -15.90 0.23
C GLY A 123 13.36 -17.01 1.22
N ILE A 124 13.47 -16.68 2.51
CA ILE A 124 13.72 -17.67 3.57
C ILE A 124 12.58 -18.70 3.61
N LEU A 125 11.32 -18.26 3.47
CA LEU A 125 10.17 -19.16 3.42
C LEU A 125 10.22 -20.11 2.21
N ARG A 126 10.70 -19.63 1.05
CA ARG A 126 10.89 -20.44 -0.16
C ARG A 126 11.92 -21.56 0.08
N GLU A 127 13.06 -21.22 0.68
CA GLU A 127 14.12 -22.18 0.99
C GLU A 127 13.64 -23.21 2.04
N ALA A 128 12.91 -22.74 3.05
CA ALA A 128 12.35 -23.57 4.12
C ALA A 128 11.37 -24.64 3.62
N GLN A 129 10.73 -24.43 2.46
CA GLN A 129 9.78 -25.39 1.88
C GLN A 129 10.42 -26.78 1.67
N SER A 130 11.71 -26.83 1.33
CA SER A 130 12.45 -28.09 1.16
C SER A 130 12.62 -28.90 2.44
N TYR A 131 12.53 -28.24 3.59
CA TYR A 131 12.68 -28.84 4.92
C TYR A 131 11.35 -29.10 5.62
N ALA A 132 10.21 -28.82 4.99
CA ALA A 132 8.90 -28.84 5.65
C ALA A 132 8.53 -30.20 6.27
N SER A 133 8.97 -31.31 5.68
CA SER A 133 8.70 -32.67 6.16
C SER A 133 9.60 -33.09 7.34
N VAL A 134 10.77 -32.48 7.48
CA VAL A 134 11.80 -32.88 8.48
C VAL A 134 11.90 -31.87 9.63
N ALA A 135 11.73 -30.58 9.32
CA ALA A 135 11.89 -29.47 10.23
C ALA A 135 10.84 -28.36 9.95
N PRO A 136 9.55 -28.61 10.20
CA PRO A 136 8.46 -27.67 9.87
C PRO A 136 8.58 -26.31 10.56
N TRP A 137 9.26 -26.24 11.72
CA TRP A 137 9.51 -24.98 12.43
C TRP A 137 10.32 -23.97 11.61
N VAL A 138 11.18 -24.43 10.69
CA VAL A 138 11.99 -23.55 9.82
C VAL A 138 11.10 -22.71 8.89
N MET A 139 9.92 -23.22 8.54
CA MET A 139 8.91 -22.47 7.77
C MET A 139 8.03 -21.59 8.66
N LEU A 140 7.69 -22.06 9.87
CA LEU A 140 6.80 -21.33 10.79
C LEU A 140 7.42 -20.02 11.28
N ILE A 141 8.73 -19.98 11.49
CA ILE A 141 9.44 -18.79 11.99
C ILE A 141 9.28 -17.58 11.04
N PRO A 142 9.74 -17.63 9.77
CA PRO A 142 9.58 -16.50 8.84
C PRO A 142 8.11 -16.17 8.59
N GLY A 143 7.22 -17.17 8.52
CA GLY A 143 5.79 -16.97 8.40
C GLY A 143 5.19 -16.18 9.58
N SER A 144 5.62 -16.49 10.80
CA SER A 144 5.17 -15.77 12.01
C SER A 144 5.66 -14.33 12.04
N PHE A 145 6.89 -14.03 11.61
CA PHE A 145 7.39 -12.66 11.50
C PHE A 145 6.60 -11.83 10.50
N ILE A 146 6.29 -12.39 9.31
CA ILE A 146 5.43 -11.74 8.32
C ILE A 146 4.06 -11.46 8.95
N ALA A 147 3.43 -12.48 9.55
CA ALA A 147 2.09 -12.35 10.13
C ALA A 147 2.04 -11.30 11.26
N LEU A 148 2.99 -11.35 12.21
CA LEU A 148 3.07 -10.39 13.31
C LEU A 148 3.30 -8.96 12.82
N THR A 149 4.15 -8.77 11.81
CA THR A 149 4.42 -7.44 11.26
C THR A 149 3.18 -6.88 10.56
N VAL A 150 2.49 -7.71 9.76
CA VAL A 150 1.23 -7.33 9.10
C VAL A 150 0.15 -6.98 10.12
N ILE A 151 -0.01 -7.79 11.17
CA ILE A 151 -0.96 -7.52 12.25
C ILE A 151 -0.60 -6.22 12.97
N ALA A 152 0.68 -6.01 13.31
CA ALA A 152 1.15 -4.80 13.97
C ALA A 152 0.84 -3.54 13.16
N PHE A 153 1.11 -3.52 11.85
CA PHE A 153 0.77 -2.38 11.01
C PHE A 153 -0.75 -2.15 10.90
N ASN A 154 -1.56 -3.20 10.80
CA ASN A 154 -3.02 -3.02 10.79
C ASN A 154 -3.54 -2.46 12.13
N LEU A 155 -3.08 -2.99 13.26
CA LEU A 155 -3.46 -2.51 14.60
C LEU A 155 -3.02 -1.06 14.84
N VAL A 156 -1.81 -0.70 14.39
CA VAL A 156 -1.36 0.69 14.43
C VAL A 156 -2.32 1.56 13.64
N GLY A 157 -2.69 1.17 12.42
CA GLY A 157 -3.68 1.86 11.58
C GLY A 157 -5.01 2.07 12.30
N ASP A 158 -5.58 1.00 12.87
CA ASP A 158 -6.85 1.05 13.59
C ASP A 158 -6.80 1.97 14.82
N SER A 159 -5.65 2.04 15.53
CA SER A 159 -5.50 2.92 16.68
C SER A 159 -5.68 4.42 16.35
N TRP A 160 -5.41 4.83 15.10
CA TRP A 160 -5.67 6.20 14.65
C TRP A 160 -7.16 6.49 14.50
N ILE A 161 -7.98 5.46 14.23
CA ILE A 161 -9.44 5.59 14.11
C ILE A 161 -10.05 5.88 15.49
N TYR A 162 -9.55 5.24 16.55
CA TYR A 162 -10.10 5.32 17.91
C TYR A 162 -9.70 6.58 18.70
N ARG A 163 -8.86 7.47 18.13
CA ARG A 163 -8.52 8.77 18.76
C ARG A 163 -9.59 9.86 18.55
N ARG A 164 -10.82 9.50 18.19
CA ARG A 164 -11.99 10.40 18.06
C ARG A 164 -13.06 10.09 19.07
#